data_AF-A0A509BTI1-F1
#
_entry.id   AF-A0A509BTI1-F1
#
_cell.length_a   1.000
_cell.length_b   1.000
_cell.length_c   1.000
_cell.angle_alpha   90.00
_cell.angle_beta   90.00
_cell.angle_gamma   90.00
#
_symmetry.space_group_name_H-M   'P 1'
#
loop_
_entity.id
_entity.type
_entity.pdbx_description
1 polymer ?
#
loop_
_entity_poly.entity_id
_entity_poly.type
_entity_poly.pdbx_seq_one_letter_code
_entity_poly.pdbx_strand_id
1 'polypeptide(L)'
;MFHPRARTMLLLSLPALIIGVASSLVLIAAMKVASVFQQFLWQRLPTSIGIAYDSPFWIVGMLTLTGIVVGLIIRYSPGHAGPDPAIEPLISMPVSPSALPGLLLALIIGLAGGVSLGPEHPIMTINIALAAAFGSRLFPRITALDWTILASAGTIGALFGTPVAAALIFSQTLSGSNDIPMWDRLFAPLMAAAAGSLTTSLFFHPHFSLPIAHYTQMRLVDIASGAIVAAIAIAAGMVAVWCLPRLHELLHRLKNRS
;
A
#
# COMPACT_ATOMS: atom_id res chain seq x y z
N MET A 1 33.25 17.71 -18.13
CA MET A 1 32.60 16.51 -18.72
C MET A 1 32.02 15.69 -17.58
N PHE A 2 30.69 15.53 -17.50
CA PHE A 2 30.08 14.67 -16.48
C PHE A 2 30.54 13.22 -16.69
N HIS A 3 30.90 12.54 -15.60
CA HIS A 3 31.22 11.11 -15.62
C HIS A 3 30.07 10.36 -16.30
N PRO A 4 30.32 9.39 -17.19
CA PRO A 4 29.26 8.69 -17.94
C PRO A 4 28.12 8.14 -17.06
N ARG A 5 28.42 7.79 -15.80
CA ARG A 5 27.45 7.37 -14.79
C ARG A 5 26.47 8.46 -14.36
N ALA A 6 26.92 9.71 -14.20
CA ALA A 6 26.06 10.84 -13.82
C ALA A 6 25.04 11.17 -14.91
N ARG A 7 25.42 11.02 -16.20
CA ARG A 7 24.52 11.23 -17.32
C ARG A 7 23.41 10.16 -17.36
N THR A 8 23.75 8.90 -17.09
CA THR A 8 22.77 7.81 -17.00
C THR A 8 21.82 7.99 -15.81
N MET A 9 22.34 8.39 -14.65
CA MET A 9 21.53 8.70 -13.46
C MET A 9 20.55 9.86 -13.71
N LEU A 10 21.00 10.91 -14.41
CA LEU A 10 20.14 12.06 -14.74
C LEU A 10 19.07 11.72 -15.79
N LEU A 11 19.32 10.71 -16.63
CA LEU A 11 18.31 10.20 -17.57
C LEU A 11 17.27 9.32 -16.87
N LEU A 12 17.68 8.56 -15.85
CA LEU A 12 16.81 7.71 -15.02
C LEU A 12 16.02 8.50 -13.97
N SER A 13 16.47 9.71 -13.60
CA SER A 13 15.78 10.54 -12.59
C SER A 13 14.42 11.02 -13.07
N LEU A 14 14.29 11.37 -14.35
CA LEU A 14 13.05 11.90 -14.92
C LEU A 14 11.90 10.87 -14.90
N PRO A 15 12.07 9.62 -15.39
CA PRO A 15 11.03 8.59 -15.24
C PRO A 15 10.78 8.25 -13.77
N ALA A 16 11.81 8.18 -12.91
CA ALA A 16 11.63 7.92 -11.49
C ALA A 16 10.74 8.98 -10.80
N LEU A 17 10.99 10.27 -11.08
CA LEU A 17 10.17 11.38 -10.57
C LEU A 17 8.72 11.27 -11.05
N ILE A 18 8.51 11.05 -12.36
CA ILE A 18 7.17 10.93 -12.95
C ILE A 18 6.40 9.77 -12.31
N ILE A 19 7.02 8.61 -12.15
CA ILE A 19 6.39 7.43 -11.55
C ILE A 19 6.08 7.69 -10.08
N GLY A 20 6.98 8.33 -9.33
CA GLY A 20 6.76 8.69 -7.93
C GLY A 20 5.55 9.61 -7.77
N VAL A 21 5.48 10.69 -8.55
CA VAL A 21 4.35 11.61 -8.58
C VAL A 21 3.06 10.88 -8.99
N ALA A 22 3.08 10.12 -10.09
CA ALA A 22 1.91 9.39 -10.56
C ALA A 22 1.38 8.39 -9.52
N SER A 23 2.28 7.62 -8.89
CA SER A 23 1.94 6.64 -7.86
C SER A 23 1.27 7.29 -6.63
N SER A 24 1.79 8.45 -6.21
CA SER A 24 1.19 9.22 -5.12
C SER A 24 -0.17 9.82 -5.50
N LEU A 25 -0.35 10.31 -6.72
CA LEU A 25 -1.63 10.85 -7.19
C LEU A 25 -2.72 9.78 -7.23
N VAL A 26 -2.39 8.55 -7.65
CA VAL A 26 -3.31 7.42 -7.59
C VAL A 26 -3.74 7.12 -6.16
N LEU A 27 -2.78 7.07 -5.21
CA LEU A 27 -3.07 6.90 -3.79
C LEU A 27 -4.00 8.01 -3.27
N ILE A 28 -3.63 9.28 -3.50
CA ILE A 28 -4.39 10.45 -3.06
C ILE A 28 -5.82 10.43 -3.62
N ALA A 29 -5.97 10.15 -4.92
CA ALA A 29 -7.27 10.09 -5.57
C ALA A 29 -8.14 8.97 -4.98
N ALA A 30 -7.61 7.76 -4.84
CA ALA A 30 -8.33 6.63 -4.26
C ALA A 30 -8.77 6.93 -2.81
N MET A 31 -7.86 7.44 -1.98
CA MET A 31 -8.13 7.79 -0.59
C MET A 31 -9.15 8.93 -0.48
N LYS A 32 -9.08 9.94 -1.35
CA LYS A 32 -10.04 11.06 -1.36
C LYS A 32 -11.44 10.58 -1.72
N VAL A 33 -11.56 9.74 -2.75
CA VAL A 33 -12.85 9.17 -3.15
C VAL A 33 -13.40 8.30 -2.02
N ALA A 34 -12.59 7.39 -1.46
CA ALA A 34 -13.00 6.55 -0.34
C ALA A 34 -13.48 7.39 0.86
N SER A 35 -12.76 8.46 1.21
CA SER A 35 -13.13 9.37 2.31
C SER A 35 -14.46 10.08 2.06
N VAL A 36 -14.73 10.53 0.83
CA VAL A 36 -16.01 11.16 0.47
C VAL A 36 -17.17 10.16 0.61
N PHE A 37 -16.99 8.94 0.10
CA PHE A 37 -17.99 7.88 0.27
C PHE A 37 -18.16 7.51 1.75
N GLN A 38 -17.09 7.43 2.52
CA GLN A 38 -17.15 7.15 3.96
C GLN A 38 -17.96 8.22 4.70
N GLN A 39 -17.71 9.51 4.44
CA GLN A 39 -18.49 10.60 5.04
C GLN A 39 -19.97 10.50 4.65
N PHE A 40 -20.26 10.18 3.39
CA PHE A 40 -21.63 10.02 2.93
C PHE A 40 -22.33 8.85 3.64
N LEU A 41 -21.71 7.67 3.67
CA LEU A 41 -22.29 6.43 4.20
C LEU A 41 -22.43 6.43 5.73
N TRP A 42 -21.47 7.03 6.44
CA TRP A 42 -21.43 6.99 7.90
C TRP A 42 -21.97 8.25 8.58
N GLN A 43 -22.07 9.38 7.87
CA GLN A 43 -22.58 10.63 8.47
C GLN A 43 -23.89 11.06 7.81
N ARG A 44 -23.93 11.25 6.50
CA ARG A 44 -25.12 11.82 5.83
C ARG A 44 -26.29 10.86 5.75
N LEU A 45 -26.02 9.61 5.36
CA LEU A 45 -27.05 8.58 5.19
C LEU A 45 -27.79 8.26 6.52
N PRO A 46 -27.11 7.92 7.63
CA PRO A 46 -27.81 7.63 8.88
C PRO A 46 -28.58 8.84 9.42
N THR A 47 -28.03 10.06 9.29
CA THR A 47 -28.71 11.29 9.71
C THR A 47 -30.01 11.53 8.93
N SER A 48 -30.04 11.22 7.62
CA SER A 48 -31.26 11.35 6.81
C SER A 48 -32.36 10.34 7.16
N ILE A 49 -31.98 9.21 7.75
CA ILE A 49 -32.90 8.13 8.14
C ILE A 49 -33.25 8.23 9.65
N GLY A 50 -32.66 9.18 10.37
CA GLY A 50 -32.88 9.40 11.80
C GLY A 50 -32.18 8.37 12.71
N ILE A 51 -31.16 7.68 12.22
CA ILE A 51 -30.39 6.68 12.95
C ILE A 51 -29.12 7.34 13.52
N ALA A 52 -28.81 7.08 14.79
CA ALA A 52 -27.56 7.53 15.40
C ALA A 52 -26.36 6.84 14.75
N TYR A 53 -25.28 7.59 14.53
CA TYR A 53 -24.06 7.12 13.84
C TYR A 53 -23.31 6.00 14.59
N ASP A 54 -23.49 5.91 15.90
CA ASP A 54 -22.91 4.90 16.80
C ASP A 54 -23.79 3.65 16.96
N SER A 55 -24.93 3.58 16.25
CA SER A 55 -25.84 2.44 16.32
C SER A 55 -25.14 1.16 15.89
N PRO A 56 -25.06 0.14 16.77
CA PRO A 56 -24.44 -1.15 16.44
C PRO A 56 -25.11 -1.83 15.23
N PHE A 57 -26.42 -1.63 15.05
CA PHE A 57 -27.16 -2.18 13.91
C PHE A 57 -26.74 -1.54 12.59
N TRP A 58 -26.43 -0.25 12.58
CA TRP A 58 -25.93 0.44 11.39
C TRP A 58 -24.55 -0.06 11.01
N ILE A 59 -23.66 -0.22 12.00
CA ILE A 59 -22.31 -0.76 11.79
C ILE A 59 -22.37 -2.17 11.18
N VAL A 60 -23.13 -3.07 11.79
CA VAL A 60 -23.26 -4.46 11.31
C VAL A 60 -23.90 -4.51 9.92
N GLY A 61 -24.98 -3.74 9.70
CA GLY A 61 -25.65 -3.67 8.40
C GLY A 61 -24.72 -3.15 7.30
N MET A 62 -23.98 -2.07 7.59
CA MET A 62 -23.06 -1.46 6.63
C MET A 62 -21.88 -2.36 6.30
N LEU A 63 -21.25 -2.97 7.31
CA LEU A 63 -20.15 -3.93 7.10
C LEU A 63 -20.60 -5.16 6.28
N THR A 64 -21.81 -5.67 6.55
CA THR A 64 -22.37 -6.81 5.81
C THR A 64 -22.65 -6.43 4.36
N LEU A 65 -23.27 -5.27 4.13
CA LEU A 65 -23.56 -4.76 2.79
C LEU A 65 -22.26 -4.52 2.01
N THR A 66 -21.27 -3.90 2.63
CA THR A 66 -19.94 -3.69 2.02
C THR A 66 -19.30 -5.02 1.66
N GLY A 67 -19.33 -6.02 2.55
CA GLY A 67 -18.81 -7.36 2.25
C GLY A 67 -19.48 -8.01 1.05
N ILE A 68 -20.82 -7.91 0.94
CA ILE A 68 -21.58 -8.42 -0.20
C ILE A 68 -21.19 -7.69 -1.49
N VAL A 69 -21.15 -6.36 -1.47
CA VAL A 69 -20.82 -5.55 -2.65
C VAL A 69 -19.39 -5.80 -3.11
N VAL A 70 -18.42 -5.82 -2.19
CA VAL A 70 -17.02 -6.15 -2.49
C VAL A 70 -16.91 -7.57 -3.04
N GLY A 71 -17.59 -8.54 -2.43
CA GLY A 71 -17.62 -9.92 -2.92
C GLY A 71 -18.21 -10.05 -4.34
N LEU A 72 -19.27 -9.28 -4.66
CA LEU A 72 -19.85 -9.21 -6.00
C LEU A 72 -18.88 -8.58 -7.00
N ILE A 73 -18.21 -7.48 -6.63
CA ILE A 73 -17.20 -6.83 -7.49
C ILE A 73 -16.07 -7.81 -7.80
N ILE A 74 -15.54 -8.49 -6.78
CA ILE A 74 -14.49 -9.50 -6.96
C ILE A 74 -14.99 -10.64 -7.85
N ARG A 75 -16.24 -11.10 -7.70
CA ARG A 75 -16.77 -12.22 -8.48
C ARG A 75 -17.02 -11.88 -9.95
N TYR A 76 -17.52 -10.69 -10.24
CA TYR A 76 -17.96 -10.30 -11.58
C TYR A 76 -16.96 -9.44 -12.34
N SER A 77 -15.93 -8.89 -11.68
CA SER A 77 -14.92 -8.09 -12.34
C SER A 77 -13.90 -8.96 -13.09
N PRO A 78 -13.49 -8.57 -14.32
CA PRO A 78 -12.45 -9.28 -15.06
C PRO A 78 -11.15 -9.37 -14.26
N GLY A 79 -10.60 -10.58 -14.11
CA GLY A 79 -9.40 -10.82 -13.30
C GLY A 79 -9.64 -10.90 -11.79
N HIS A 80 -10.90 -11.03 -11.35
CA HIS A 80 -11.30 -11.23 -9.95
C HIS A 80 -10.75 -10.20 -8.95
N ALA A 81 -10.64 -8.94 -9.39
CA ALA A 81 -10.03 -7.85 -8.64
C ALA A 81 -8.55 -8.07 -8.24
N GLY A 82 -7.81 -8.92 -8.97
CA GLY A 82 -6.38 -9.11 -8.79
C GLY A 82 -6.00 -10.26 -7.84
N PRO A 83 -4.69 -10.49 -7.65
CA PRO A 83 -4.17 -11.55 -6.80
C PRO A 83 -4.53 -11.36 -5.33
N ASP A 84 -4.57 -12.47 -4.58
CA ASP A 84 -4.91 -12.48 -3.17
C ASP A 84 -3.81 -11.79 -2.33
N PRO A 85 -4.13 -10.70 -1.60
CA PRO A 85 -3.17 -10.01 -0.74
C PRO A 85 -2.55 -10.90 0.34
N ALA A 86 -3.20 -12.02 0.71
CA ALA A 86 -2.74 -12.90 1.78
C ALA A 86 -1.65 -13.88 1.35
N ILE A 87 -1.47 -14.12 0.04
CA ILE A 87 -0.55 -15.15 -0.49
C ILE A 87 0.59 -14.51 -1.30
N GLU A 88 0.40 -13.30 -1.82
CA GLU A 88 1.37 -12.68 -2.72
C GLU A 88 2.30 -11.68 -2.01
N PRO A 89 3.61 -11.64 -2.35
CA PRO A 89 4.51 -10.68 -1.75
C PRO A 89 4.13 -9.25 -2.14
N LEU A 90 4.40 -8.28 -1.25
CA LEU A 90 4.08 -6.86 -1.44
C LEU A 90 4.54 -6.31 -2.80
N ILE A 91 5.67 -6.81 -3.30
CA ILE A 91 6.24 -6.47 -4.61
C ILE A 91 6.07 -7.68 -5.51
N SER A 92 5.07 -7.65 -6.39
CA SER A 92 4.73 -8.72 -7.32
C SER A 92 4.94 -8.29 -8.77
N MET A 93 4.89 -9.28 -9.68
CA MET A 93 4.92 -8.99 -11.11
C MET A 93 3.67 -8.19 -11.52
N PRO A 94 3.77 -7.34 -12.55
CA PRO A 94 2.62 -6.54 -13.00
C PRO A 94 1.41 -7.40 -13.33
N VAL A 95 0.28 -7.10 -12.69
CA VAL A 95 -1.01 -7.75 -12.95
C VAL A 95 -1.64 -7.23 -14.25
N SER A 96 -2.59 -7.97 -14.82
CA SER A 96 -3.23 -7.56 -16.06
C SER A 96 -4.00 -6.23 -15.88
N PRO A 97 -3.88 -5.27 -16.82
CA PRO A 97 -4.58 -3.98 -16.70
C PRO A 97 -6.10 -4.09 -16.64
N SER A 98 -6.67 -5.20 -17.12
CA SER A 98 -8.11 -5.49 -17.04
C SER A 98 -8.62 -5.69 -15.61
N ALA A 99 -7.76 -6.10 -14.66
CA ALA A 99 -8.14 -6.32 -13.26
C ALA A 99 -8.16 -5.03 -12.41
N LEU A 100 -7.54 -3.95 -12.91
CA LEU A 100 -7.35 -2.71 -12.17
C LEU A 100 -8.66 -2.00 -11.80
N PRO A 101 -9.67 -1.89 -12.68
CA PRO A 101 -10.92 -1.24 -12.31
C PRO A 101 -11.63 -1.97 -11.17
N GLY A 102 -11.60 -3.31 -11.18
CA GLY A 102 -12.16 -4.14 -10.11
C GLY A 102 -11.45 -3.96 -8.78
N LEU A 103 -10.11 -4.01 -8.80
CA LEU A 103 -9.27 -3.82 -7.61
C LEU A 103 -9.46 -2.41 -7.00
N LEU A 104 -9.49 -1.37 -7.84
CA LEU A 104 -9.71 0.00 -7.39
C LEU A 104 -11.11 0.19 -6.78
N LEU A 105 -12.15 -0.37 -7.40
CA LEU A 105 -13.52 -0.31 -6.87
C LEU A 105 -13.65 -1.07 -5.55
N ALA A 106 -13.09 -2.28 -5.48
CA ALA A 106 -13.09 -3.09 -4.25
C ALA A 106 -12.36 -2.36 -3.11
N LEU A 107 -11.22 -1.73 -3.40
CA LEU A 107 -10.48 -0.91 -2.44
C LEU A 107 -11.33 0.27 -1.94
N ILE A 108 -11.87 1.07 -2.86
CA ILE A 108 -12.64 2.28 -2.50
C ILE A 108 -13.86 1.91 -1.65
N ILE A 109 -14.60 0.87 -2.03
CA ILE A 109 -15.81 0.45 -1.33
C ILE A 109 -15.46 -0.23 0.01
N GLY A 110 -14.40 -1.02 0.05
CA GLY A 110 -13.91 -1.65 1.29
C GLY A 110 -13.50 -0.60 2.33
N LEU A 111 -12.70 0.38 1.93
CA LEU A 111 -12.29 1.50 2.80
C LEU A 111 -13.49 2.35 3.21
N ALA A 112 -14.35 2.73 2.26
CA ALA A 112 -15.52 3.56 2.55
C ALA A 112 -16.53 2.86 3.48
N GLY A 113 -16.64 1.53 3.37
CA GLY A 113 -17.47 0.70 4.23
C GLY A 113 -16.86 0.37 5.58
N GLY A 114 -15.69 0.92 5.93
CA GLY A 114 -15.08 0.73 7.25
C GLY A 114 -14.50 -0.67 7.48
N VAL A 115 -14.22 -1.42 6.41
CA VAL A 115 -13.51 -2.70 6.52
C VAL A 115 -12.09 -2.43 6.98
N SER A 116 -11.60 -3.23 7.94
CA SER A 116 -10.22 -3.15 8.44
C SER A 116 -9.23 -3.74 7.42
N LEU A 117 -9.14 -3.11 6.25
CA LEU A 117 -8.17 -3.41 5.21
C LEU A 117 -7.30 -2.18 4.98
N GLY A 118 -5.99 -2.35 4.99
CA GLY A 118 -5.08 -1.28 4.64
C GLY A 118 -4.98 -1.08 3.12
N PRO A 119 -4.77 0.16 2.64
CA PRO A 119 -4.67 0.45 1.21
C PRO A 119 -3.34 0.02 0.58
N GLU A 120 -2.38 -0.48 1.37
CA GLU A 120 -0.98 -0.60 0.97
C GLU A 120 -0.82 -1.59 -0.18
N HIS A 121 -1.36 -2.79 -0.04
CA HIS A 121 -1.23 -3.84 -1.06
C HIS A 121 -2.05 -3.54 -2.33
N PRO A 122 -3.34 -3.16 -2.25
CA PRO A 122 -4.13 -2.83 -3.45
C PRO A 122 -3.55 -1.65 -4.24
N ILE A 123 -3.15 -0.57 -3.58
CA ILE A 123 -2.58 0.60 -4.27
C ILE A 123 -1.23 0.27 -4.88
N MET A 124 -0.39 -0.51 -4.19
CA MET A 124 0.91 -0.92 -4.73
C MET A 124 0.73 -1.76 -6.00
N THR A 125 -0.21 -2.71 -5.99
CA THR A 125 -0.55 -3.53 -7.16
C THR A 125 -1.04 -2.67 -8.32
N ILE A 126 -1.92 -1.70 -8.04
CA ILE A 126 -2.43 -0.77 -9.07
C ILE A 126 -1.30 0.06 -9.67
N ASN A 127 -0.44 0.65 -8.84
CA ASN A 127 0.65 1.49 -9.29
C ASN A 127 1.69 0.70 -10.09
N ILE A 128 2.05 -0.51 -9.67
CA ILE A 128 2.96 -1.39 -10.42
C ILE A 128 2.38 -1.73 -11.79
N ALA A 129 1.11 -2.11 -11.85
CA ALA A 129 0.46 -2.45 -13.12
C ALA A 129 0.32 -1.27 -14.06
N LEU A 130 -0.04 -0.08 -13.55
CA LEU A 130 -0.08 1.14 -14.34
C LEU A 130 1.32 1.53 -14.84
N ALA A 131 2.32 1.51 -13.97
CA ALA A 131 3.69 1.83 -14.32
C ALA A 131 4.24 0.88 -15.39
N ALA A 132 3.99 -0.43 -15.26
CA ALA A 132 4.40 -1.40 -16.27
C ALA A 132 3.62 -1.27 -17.58
N ALA A 133 2.30 -1.04 -17.53
CA ALA A 133 1.45 -0.93 -18.73
C ALA A 133 1.73 0.34 -19.54
N PHE A 134 1.92 1.47 -18.87
CA PHE A 134 2.26 2.74 -19.53
C PHE A 134 3.76 2.84 -19.82
N GLY A 135 4.61 2.41 -18.89
CA GLY A 135 6.06 2.44 -19.02
C GLY A 135 6.58 1.56 -20.14
N SER A 136 6.04 0.34 -20.30
CA SER A 136 6.40 -0.53 -21.44
C SER A 136 5.99 0.05 -22.80
N ARG A 137 4.91 0.84 -22.86
CA ARG A 137 4.47 1.53 -24.09
C ARG A 137 5.33 2.75 -24.41
N LEU A 138 5.75 3.51 -23.40
CA LEU A 138 6.56 4.73 -23.57
C LEU A 138 8.05 4.42 -23.79
N PHE A 139 8.59 3.43 -23.07
CA PHE A 139 10.00 3.05 -23.10
C PHE A 139 10.15 1.52 -23.12
N PRO A 140 10.00 0.88 -24.31
CA PRO A 140 10.05 -0.58 -24.45
C PRO A 140 11.41 -1.21 -24.15
N ARG A 141 12.45 -0.40 -23.91
CA ARG A 141 13.81 -0.85 -23.58
C ARG A 141 14.03 -1.10 -22.09
N ILE A 142 13.09 -0.71 -21.22
CA ILE A 142 13.19 -0.87 -19.75
C ILE A 142 12.46 -2.14 -19.32
N THR A 143 13.09 -2.94 -18.46
CA THR A 143 12.54 -4.22 -18.00
C THR A 143 11.33 -4.01 -17.08
N ALA A 144 10.36 -4.92 -17.12
CA ALA A 144 9.17 -4.86 -16.26
C ALA A 144 9.50 -4.77 -14.76
N LEU A 145 10.59 -5.42 -14.33
CA LEU A 145 11.08 -5.36 -12.95
C LEU A 145 11.50 -3.95 -12.51
N ASP A 146 12.11 -3.16 -13.39
CA ASP A 146 12.53 -1.79 -13.06
C ASP A 146 11.30 -0.90 -12.82
N TRP A 147 10.24 -1.08 -13.61
CA TRP A 147 8.96 -0.40 -13.41
C TRP A 147 8.30 -0.80 -12.09
N THR A 148 8.32 -2.09 -11.77
CA THR A 148 7.84 -2.60 -10.48
C THR A 148 8.58 -1.96 -9.32
N ILE A 149 9.92 -1.89 -9.37
CA ILE A 149 10.74 -1.28 -8.32
C ILE A 149 10.44 0.22 -8.17
N LEU A 150 10.38 0.95 -9.27
CA LEU A 150 10.11 2.40 -9.24
C LEU A 150 8.70 2.71 -8.69
N ALA A 151 7.69 1.96 -9.13
CA ALA A 151 6.31 2.15 -8.69
C ALA A 151 6.11 1.76 -7.22
N SER A 152 6.68 0.64 -6.79
CA SER A 152 6.64 0.22 -5.39
C SER A 152 7.38 1.21 -4.48
N ALA A 153 8.57 1.69 -4.86
CA ALA A 153 9.28 2.72 -4.11
C ALA A 153 8.52 4.04 -4.03
N GLY A 154 7.96 4.51 -5.15
CA GLY A 154 7.09 5.69 -5.17
C GLY A 154 5.86 5.55 -4.27
N THR A 155 5.23 4.37 -4.29
CA THR A 155 4.06 4.07 -3.45
C THR A 155 4.43 4.02 -1.97
N ILE A 156 5.54 3.37 -1.60
CA ILE A 156 6.02 3.34 -0.21
C ILE A 156 6.34 4.76 0.27
N GLY A 157 7.05 5.55 -0.53
CA GLY A 157 7.31 6.96 -0.22
C GLY A 157 6.02 7.76 0.00
N ALA A 158 5.00 7.53 -0.83
CA ALA A 158 3.70 8.17 -0.72
C ALA A 158 2.91 7.73 0.53
N LEU A 159 2.95 6.44 0.89
CA LEU A 159 2.25 5.89 2.05
C LEU A 159 2.86 6.36 3.37
N PHE A 160 4.19 6.32 3.49
CA PHE A 160 4.90 6.65 4.72
C PHE A 160 5.25 8.15 4.84
N GLY A 161 5.08 8.92 3.77
CA GLY A 161 5.46 10.33 3.73
C GLY A 161 6.97 10.57 3.86
N THR A 162 7.80 9.53 3.71
CA THR A 162 9.26 9.64 3.77
C THR A 162 9.93 8.73 2.75
N PRO A 163 11.03 9.16 2.10
CA PRO A 163 11.82 8.30 1.23
C PRO A 163 12.65 7.26 2.00
N VAL A 164 12.85 7.48 3.31
CA VAL A 164 13.70 6.64 4.16
C VAL A 164 13.12 5.23 4.32
N ALA A 165 11.79 5.10 4.45
CA ALA A 165 11.14 3.79 4.52
C ALA A 165 11.43 2.94 3.27
N ALA A 166 11.33 3.54 2.08
CA ALA A 166 11.70 2.87 0.83
C ALA A 166 13.20 2.51 0.82
N ALA A 167 14.08 3.41 1.26
CA ALA A 167 15.51 3.15 1.33
C ALA A 167 15.86 1.89 2.14
N LEU A 168 15.21 1.71 3.29
CA LEU A 168 15.44 0.58 4.19
C LEU A 168 14.90 -0.74 3.62
N ILE A 169 13.73 -0.70 2.98
CA ILE A 169 13.14 -1.89 2.34
C ILE A 169 14.00 -2.32 1.14
N PHE A 170 14.36 -1.37 0.27
CA PHE A 170 15.11 -1.67 -0.95
C PHE A 170 16.58 -1.97 -0.72
N SER A 171 17.20 -1.44 0.35
CA SER A 171 18.56 -1.86 0.70
C SER A 171 18.62 -3.34 1.08
N GLN A 172 17.57 -3.90 1.68
CA GLN A 172 17.53 -5.32 2.02
C GLN A 172 17.20 -6.19 0.79
N THR A 173 16.29 -5.75 -0.07
CA THR A 173 15.83 -6.55 -1.22
C THR A 173 16.79 -6.50 -2.42
N LEU A 174 17.52 -5.40 -2.63
CA LEU A 174 18.44 -5.23 -3.77
C LEU A 174 19.92 -5.55 -3.48
N SER A 175 20.26 -5.92 -2.23
CA SER A 175 21.64 -6.23 -1.82
C SER A 175 22.18 -7.58 -2.31
N GLY A 176 21.39 -8.35 -3.05
CA GLY A 176 21.72 -9.74 -3.43
C GLY A 176 22.81 -9.93 -4.49
N SER A 177 23.29 -8.89 -5.18
CA SER A 177 24.33 -9.06 -6.21
C SER A 177 25.43 -7.99 -6.16
N ASN A 178 26.69 -8.46 -6.13
CA ASN A 178 27.90 -7.66 -5.90
C ASN A 178 28.40 -6.87 -7.12
N ASP A 179 27.82 -7.07 -8.31
CA ASP A 179 28.39 -6.53 -9.56
C ASP A 179 28.12 -5.03 -9.80
N ILE A 180 27.16 -4.44 -9.09
CA ILE A 180 26.79 -3.03 -9.26
C ILE A 180 26.76 -2.35 -7.89
N PRO A 181 27.36 -1.14 -7.74
CA PRO A 181 27.28 -0.38 -6.50
C PRO A 181 25.83 -0.19 -6.04
N MET A 182 25.57 -0.36 -4.73
CA MET A 182 24.24 -0.21 -4.14
C MET A 182 23.61 1.15 -4.47
N TRP A 183 24.42 2.22 -4.49
CA TRP A 183 23.95 3.56 -4.79
C TRP A 183 23.39 3.70 -6.21
N ASP A 184 23.99 3.03 -7.19
CA ASP A 184 23.55 3.10 -8.58
C ASP A 184 22.16 2.45 -8.74
N ARG A 185 21.85 1.45 -7.91
CA ARG A 185 20.53 0.79 -7.87
C ARG A 185 19.50 1.56 -7.07
N LEU A 186 19.93 2.16 -5.96
CA LEU A 186 19.02 2.78 -5.00
C LEU A 186 18.65 4.23 -5.39
N PHE A 187 19.44 4.87 -6.24
CA PHE A 187 19.21 6.25 -6.68
C PHE A 187 17.82 6.46 -7.29
N ALA A 188 17.46 5.67 -8.31
CA ALA A 188 16.17 5.84 -9.00
C ALA A 188 14.96 5.50 -8.09
N PRO A 189 14.95 4.38 -7.34
CA PRO A 189 13.90 4.09 -6.36
C PRO A 189 13.76 5.17 -5.27
N LEU A 190 14.88 5.70 -4.75
CA LEU A 190 14.85 6.78 -3.76
C LEU A 190 14.27 8.06 -4.32
N MET A 191 14.62 8.41 -5.56
CA MET A 191 14.04 9.57 -6.25
C MET A 191 12.53 9.41 -6.44
N ALA A 192 12.07 8.22 -6.83
CA ALA A 192 10.64 7.93 -6.94
C ALA A 192 9.94 8.00 -5.57
N ALA A 193 10.54 7.44 -4.52
CA ALA A 193 10.02 7.51 -3.16
C ALA A 193 9.96 8.94 -2.63
N ALA A 194 11.00 9.75 -2.88
CA ALA A 194 11.04 11.16 -2.48
C ALA A 194 9.98 11.99 -3.21
N ALA A 195 9.80 11.78 -4.53
CA ALA A 195 8.74 12.39 -5.30
C ALA A 195 7.36 12.01 -4.77
N GLY A 196 7.15 10.71 -4.49
CA GLY A 196 5.90 10.20 -3.93
C GLY A 196 5.61 10.80 -2.56
N SER A 197 6.60 10.86 -1.66
CA SER A 197 6.44 11.44 -0.33
C SER A 197 6.12 12.93 -0.38
N LEU A 198 6.89 13.70 -1.17
CA LEU A 198 6.68 15.15 -1.29
C LEU A 198 5.32 15.48 -1.88
N THR A 199 4.91 14.73 -2.91
CA THR A 199 3.59 14.92 -3.52
C THR A 199 2.48 14.60 -2.52
N THR A 200 2.57 13.50 -1.77
CA THR A 200 1.59 13.23 -0.71
C THR A 200 1.56 14.36 0.31
N SER A 201 2.72 14.81 0.81
CA SER A 201 2.81 15.89 1.80
C SER A 201 2.12 17.20 1.37
N LEU A 202 2.04 17.49 0.07
CA LEU A 202 1.34 18.67 -0.44
C LEU A 202 -0.20 18.58 -0.31
N PHE A 203 -0.77 17.37 -0.30
CA PHE A 203 -2.22 17.15 -0.25
C PHE A 203 -2.70 16.63 1.11
N PHE A 204 -1.89 15.78 1.74
CA PHE A 204 -2.16 15.14 3.01
C PHE A 204 -0.89 15.15 3.83
N HIS A 205 -0.98 15.54 5.10
CA HIS A 205 0.11 15.31 6.04
C HIS A 205 -0.15 13.92 6.63
N PRO A 206 0.58 12.85 6.22
CA PRO A 206 0.46 11.57 6.90
C PRO A 206 0.99 11.75 8.32
N HIS A 207 0.08 12.05 9.25
CA HIS A 207 0.39 12.20 10.66
C HIS A 207 0.57 10.79 11.25
N PHE A 208 1.72 10.17 11.00
CA PHE A 208 2.26 9.10 11.86
C PHE A 208 2.83 9.68 13.17
N SER A 209 2.22 10.74 13.69
CA SER A 209 2.54 11.34 14.98
C SER A 209 1.54 10.81 15.98
N LEU A 210 1.91 9.73 16.67
CA LEU A 210 1.24 9.38 17.90
C LEU A 210 1.61 10.45 18.94
N PRO A 211 0.63 11.12 19.60
CA PRO A 211 0.91 12.07 20.67
C PRO A 211 1.38 11.29 21.90
N ILE A 212 2.62 10.80 21.86
CA ILE A 212 3.25 10.08 22.96
C ILE A 212 3.92 11.14 23.84
N ALA A 213 3.69 11.05 25.15
CA ALA A 213 4.35 11.92 26.11
C ALA A 213 5.89 11.84 25.92
N HIS A 214 6.54 13.00 25.93
CA HIS A 214 7.98 13.07 25.69
C HIS A 214 8.71 12.25 26.75
N TYR A 215 9.51 11.27 26.32
CA TYR A 215 10.27 10.41 27.22
C TYR A 215 11.51 11.18 27.71
N THR A 216 11.39 11.79 28.89
CA THR A 216 12.34 12.80 29.39
C THR A 216 13.60 12.24 30.03
N GLN A 217 13.61 10.97 30.46
CA GLN A 217 14.76 10.35 31.14
C GLN A 217 14.94 8.90 30.73
N MET A 218 16.12 8.56 30.20
CA MET A 218 16.52 7.19 29.90
C MET A 218 16.77 6.43 31.21
N ARG A 219 15.87 5.51 31.57
CA ARG A 219 16.03 4.62 32.72
C ARG A 219 16.42 3.22 32.24
N LEU A 220 17.47 2.64 32.81
CA LEU A 220 17.93 1.28 32.48
C LEU A 220 16.84 0.20 32.68
N VAL A 221 15.92 0.43 33.63
CA VAL A 221 14.76 -0.45 33.87
C VAL A 221 13.82 -0.50 32.66
N ASP A 222 13.75 0.58 31.88
CA ASP A 222 12.88 0.65 30.70
C ASP A 222 13.42 -0.16 29.52
N ILE A 223 14.72 -0.49 29.53
CA ILE A 223 15.30 -1.46 28.58
C ILE A 223 14.78 -2.86 28.91
N ALA A 224 14.74 -3.22 30.19
CA ALA A 224 14.24 -4.53 30.63
C ALA A 224 12.73 -4.67 30.40
N SER A 225 11.93 -3.66 30.75
CA SER A 225 10.49 -3.66 30.47
C SER A 225 10.21 -3.61 28.96
N GLY A 226 10.98 -2.83 28.20
CA GLY A 226 10.91 -2.79 26.74
C GLY A 226 11.24 -4.14 26.10
N ALA A 227 12.23 -4.88 26.61
CA ALA A 227 12.55 -6.22 26.13
C ALA A 227 11.42 -7.22 26.39
N ILE A 228 10.75 -7.14 27.54
CA ILE A 228 9.57 -7.97 27.85
C ILE A 228 8.41 -7.63 26.91
N VAL A 229 8.12 -6.34 26.71
CA VAL A 229 7.08 -5.89 25.78
C VAL A 229 7.39 -6.36 24.36
N ALA A 230 8.65 -6.26 23.93
CA ALA A 230 9.09 -6.75 22.63
C ALA A 230 8.90 -8.26 22.49
N ALA A 231 9.27 -9.04 23.52
CA ALA A 231 9.07 -10.49 23.51
C ALA A 231 7.60 -10.88 23.42
N ILE A 232 6.71 -10.19 24.15
CA ILE A 232 5.26 -10.39 24.07
C ILE A 232 4.74 -10.01 22.68
N ALA A 233 5.18 -8.88 22.12
CA ALA A 233 4.78 -8.45 20.77
C ALA A 233 5.22 -9.45 19.70
N ILE A 234 6.44 -10.00 19.82
CA ILE A 234 6.94 -11.07 18.94
C ILE A 234 6.08 -12.32 19.08
N ALA A 235 5.79 -12.75 20.31
CA ALA A 235 4.95 -13.93 20.55
C ALA A 235 3.55 -13.76 19.95
N ALA A 236 2.91 -12.61 20.17
CA ALA A 236 1.62 -12.29 19.59
C ALA A 236 1.67 -12.24 18.06
N GLY A 237 2.72 -11.64 17.49
CA GLY A 237 2.96 -11.63 16.04
C GLY A 237 3.12 -13.03 15.46
N MET A 238 3.86 -13.91 16.12
CA MET A 238 4.02 -15.31 15.71
C MET A 238 2.71 -16.08 15.76
N VAL A 239 1.87 -15.83 16.77
CA VAL A 239 0.51 -16.41 16.83
C VAL A 239 -0.34 -15.92 15.66
N ALA A 240 -0.30 -14.62 15.33
CA ALA A 240 -1.02 -14.07 14.19
C ALA A 240 -0.55 -14.70 12.86
N VAL A 241 0.76 -14.81 12.65
CA VAL A 241 1.37 -15.47 11.47
C VAL A 241 0.97 -16.93 11.36
N TRP A 242 0.78 -17.63 12.48
CA TRP A 242 0.34 -19.02 12.50
C TRP A 242 -1.17 -19.18 12.27
N CYS A 243 -1.99 -18.27 12.80
CA CYS A 243 -3.45 -18.29 12.66
C CYS A 243 -3.91 -17.90 11.25
N LEU A 244 -3.25 -16.91 10.64
CA LEU A 244 -3.71 -16.30 9.38
C LEU A 244 -3.81 -17.30 8.21
N PRO A 245 -2.81 -18.16 7.93
CA PRO A 245 -2.91 -19.17 6.86
C PRO A 245 -4.01 -20.20 7.14
N ARG A 246 -4.23 -20.56 8.40
CA ARG A 246 -5.23 -21.56 8.79
C ARG A 246 -6.64 -21.03 8.66
N LEU A 247 -6.86 -19.79 9.07
CA LEU A 247 -8.13 -19.10 8.87
C LEU A 247 -8.41 -18.92 7.38
N HIS A 248 -7.38 -18.56 6.61
CA HIS A 248 -7.46 -18.43 5.17
C HIS A 248 -7.85 -19.75 4.48
N GLU A 249 -7.21 -20.87 4.82
CA GLU A 249 -7.60 -22.20 4.32
C GLU A 249 -9.04 -22.58 4.69
N LEU A 250 -9.47 -22.31 5.93
CA LEU A 250 -10.83 -22.60 6.38
C LEU A 250 -11.87 -21.81 5.58
N LEU A 251 -11.62 -20.53 5.32
CA LEU A 251 -12.49 -19.68 4.52
C LEU A 251 -12.55 -20.15 3.06
N HIS A 252 -11.44 -20.57 2.48
CA HIS A 252 -11.42 -21.15 1.14
C HIS A 252 -12.16 -22.49 1.05
N ARG A 253 -12.11 -23.32 2.09
CA ARG A 253 -12.87 -24.58 2.14
C ARG A 253 -14.38 -24.36 2.22
N LEU A 254 -14.83 -23.27 2.83
CA LEU A 254 -16.26 -22.91 2.86
C LEU A 254 -16.77 -22.50 1.48
N LYS A 255 -15.93 -21.85 0.65
CA LYS A 255 -16.26 -21.43 -0.71
C LYS A 255 -16.40 -22.61 -1.69
N ASN A 256 -15.67 -23.71 -1.49
CA ASN A 256 -15.78 -24.92 -2.33
C ASN A 256 -16.97 -25.84 -2.00
N ARG A 257 -17.81 -25.49 -1.02
CA ARG A 257 -19.01 -26.26 -0.64
C ARG A 257 -20.34 -25.61 -1.06
N SER A 258 -20.31 -24.47 -1.76
CA SER A 258 -21.49 -23.82 -2.37
C SER A 258 -21.41 -23.87 -3.90
#